data_AF-A0A7I9XTV1-F1
#
_entry.id   AF-A0A7I9XTV1-F1
#
_cell.length_a   1.000
_cell.length_b   1.000
_cell.length_c   1.000
_cell.angle_alpha   90.00
_cell.angle_beta   90.00
_cell.angle_gamma   90.00
#
_symmetry.space_group_name_H-M   'P 1'
#
loop_
_entity.id
_entity.type
_entity.pdbx_description
1 polymer ?
#
loop_
_entity_poly.entity_id
_entity_poly.type
_entity_poly.pdbx_seq_one_letter_code
_entity_poly.pdbx_strand_id
1 'polypeptide(L)'
;MPRPDVTKLLAESWHNLPHPDGRPRRLMHFSQFNQSTETRGRIRRLATDLAEATQHTLERRGYTITHKDDPKAADADGYKIAHLHCQHCGKRLLSLTVNHDMLAHLPQLAIRSITQIKPECPHK
;
A
#
# COMPACT_ATOMS: atom_id res chain seq x y z
N MET A 1 -0.42 -6.23 20.51
CA MET A 1 0.80 -6.95 20.95
C MET A 1 2.01 -6.07 20.69
N PRO A 2 2.99 -6.03 21.60
CA PRO A 2 4.25 -5.31 21.38
C PRO A 2 5.00 -5.91 20.17
N ARG A 3 5.58 -5.04 19.33
CA ARG A 3 6.28 -5.39 18.07
C ARG A 3 7.78 -5.07 18.21
N PRO A 4 8.58 -5.99 18.80
CA PRO A 4 10.01 -5.74 19.04
C PRO A 4 10.81 -5.57 17.74
N ASP A 5 10.32 -6.14 16.64
CA ASP A 5 10.82 -5.93 15.27
C ASP A 5 10.76 -4.45 14.86
N VAL A 6 9.59 -3.82 15.06
CA VAL A 6 9.39 -2.39 14.78
C VAL A 6 10.24 -1.54 15.71
N THR A 7 10.29 -1.88 17.00
CA THR A 7 11.11 -1.15 17.97
C THR A 7 12.58 -1.16 17.59
N LYS A 8 13.12 -2.32 17.17
CA LYS A 8 14.51 -2.42 16.71
C LYS A 8 14.75 -1.63 15.44
N LEU A 9 13.85 -1.71 14.46
CA LEU A 9 13.94 -0.94 13.22
C LEU A 9 14.02 0.57 13.48
N LEU A 10 13.13 1.07 14.35
CA LEU A 10 13.12 2.47 14.72
C LEU A 10 14.38 2.87 15.49
N ALA A 11 14.81 2.06 16.47
CA ALA A 11 16.06 2.27 17.21
C ALA A 11 17.27 2.41 16.27
N GLU A 12 17.33 1.57 15.22
CA GLU A 12 18.38 1.62 14.21
C GLU A 12 18.26 2.82 13.27
N SER A 13 17.08 3.43 13.10
CA SER A 13 16.87 4.55 12.16
C SER A 13 16.81 5.94 12.79
N TRP A 14 16.59 6.07 14.10
CA TRP A 14 16.40 7.37 14.79
C TRP A 14 17.56 8.36 14.62
N HIS A 15 18.78 7.86 14.44
CA HIS A 15 19.95 8.70 14.22
C HIS A 15 19.97 9.33 12.81
N ASN A 16 19.24 8.75 11.85
CA ASN A 16 19.22 9.14 10.45
C ASN A 16 17.91 8.70 9.77
N LEU A 17 16.79 9.37 10.09
CA LEU A 17 15.50 9.00 9.55
C LEU A 17 15.37 9.40 8.08
N PRO A 18 15.18 8.47 7.14
CA PRO A 18 14.92 8.82 5.75
C PRO A 18 13.58 9.56 5.61
N HIS A 19 13.59 10.69 4.90
CA HIS A 19 12.39 11.46 4.57
C HIS A 19 12.04 11.27 3.09
N PRO A 20 10.75 11.35 2.69
CA PRO A 20 10.33 11.31 1.28
C PRO A 20 11.09 12.28 0.36
N ASP A 21 11.45 13.46 0.87
CA ASP A 21 12.21 14.48 0.14
C ASP A 21 13.70 14.12 -0.10
N GLY A 22 14.15 12.94 0.32
CA GLY A 22 15.53 12.46 0.16
C GLY A 22 16.54 13.05 1.15
N ARG A 23 16.14 14.02 1.98
CA ARG A 23 17.00 14.59 3.04
C ARG A 23 16.67 13.95 4.39
N PRO A 24 17.63 13.29 5.06
CA PRO A 24 17.34 12.65 6.33
C PRO A 24 17.02 13.67 7.42
N ARG A 25 16.13 13.30 8.34
CA ARG A 25 15.81 14.07 9.54
C ARG A 25 16.54 13.51 10.75
N ARG A 26 17.04 14.41 11.59
CA ARG A 26 17.78 14.08 12.81
C ARG A 26 17.00 14.57 14.01
N LEU A 27 17.07 13.80 15.09
CA LEU A 27 16.57 14.25 16.39
C LEU A 27 17.42 15.44 16.85
N MET A 28 16.74 16.56 17.10
CA MET A 28 17.35 17.77 17.64
C MET A 28 16.73 18.03 19.02
N HIS A 29 17.58 18.37 19.98
CA HIS A 29 17.12 18.75 21.31
C HIS A 29 16.67 20.21 21.31
N PHE A 30 15.45 20.48 21.77
CA PHE A 30 14.98 21.83 22.06
C PHE A 30 14.85 22.03 23.56
N SER A 31 15.47 23.10 24.08
CA SER A 31 15.28 23.51 25.47
C SER A 31 13.82 23.90 25.70
N GLN A 32 13.21 23.40 26.78
CA GLN A 32 11.82 23.66 27.14
C GLN A 32 11.62 24.98 27.90
N PHE A 33 12.70 25.63 28.35
CA PHE A 33 12.63 26.87 29.13
C PHE A 33 12.49 28.11 28.23
N ASN A 34 11.57 29.03 28.60
CA ASN A 34 11.33 30.32 27.95
C ASN A 34 11.11 30.26 26.42
N GLN A 35 10.35 29.27 25.94
CA GLN A 35 10.02 29.18 24.51
C GLN A 35 9.02 30.28 24.09
N SER A 36 9.43 31.10 23.12
CA SER A 36 8.52 32.01 22.43
C SER A 36 7.49 31.24 21.59
N THR A 37 6.41 31.91 21.20
CA THR A 37 5.39 31.35 20.29
C THR A 37 5.98 30.89 18.95
N GLU A 38 6.99 31.61 18.45
CA GLU A 38 7.71 31.26 17.22
C GLU A 38 8.52 29.96 17.40
N THR A 39 9.24 29.82 18.51
CA THR A 39 10.00 28.59 18.82
C THR A 39 9.09 27.38 18.92
N ARG A 40 7.91 27.51 19.54
CA ARG A 40 6.91 26.42 19.59
C ARG A 40 6.42 26.02 18.20
N GLY A 41 6.25 26.98 17.30
CA GLY A 41 5.88 26.71 15.90
C GLY A 41 6.94 25.90 15.17
N ARG A 42 8.22 26.25 15.36
CA ARG A 42 9.35 25.49 14.78
C ARG A 42 9.45 24.07 15.34
N ILE A 43 9.23 23.89 16.64
CA ILE A 43 9.20 22.58 17.29
C ILE A 43 8.08 21.71 16.71
N ARG A 44 6.87 22.26 16.55
CA ARG A 44 5.76 21.52 15.95
C ARG A 44 6.06 21.05 14.53
N ARG A 45 6.64 21.93 13.70
CA ARG A 45 7.06 21.55 12.34
C ARG A 45 8.09 20.43 12.36
N LEU A 46 9.13 20.53 13.20
CA LEU A 46 10.11 19.43 13.30
C LEU A 46 9.46 18.14 13.79
N ALA A 47 8.52 18.22 14.73
CA ALA A 47 7.80 17.04 15.21
C ALA A 47 6.98 16.38 14.08
N THR A 48 6.32 17.17 13.22
CA THR A 48 5.64 16.67 12.02
C THR A 48 6.61 16.01 11.06
N ASP A 49 7.72 16.68 10.70
CA ASP A 49 8.76 16.13 9.81
C ASP A 49 9.33 14.80 10.33
N LEU A 50 9.54 14.68 11.64
CA LEU A 50 10.03 13.45 12.26
C LEU A 50 8.99 12.34 12.20
N ALA A 51 7.70 12.67 12.37
CA ALA A 51 6.61 11.71 12.24
C ALA A 51 6.52 11.18 10.81
N GLU A 52 6.57 12.06 9.80
CA GLU A 52 6.56 11.69 8.39
C GLU A 52 7.76 10.80 8.02
N ALA A 53 8.97 11.15 8.48
CA ALA A 53 10.16 10.33 8.27
C ALA A 53 10.05 8.94 8.93
N THR A 54 9.42 8.88 10.10
CA THR A 54 9.17 7.62 10.83
C THR A 54 8.19 6.74 10.07
N GLN A 55 7.08 7.30 9.60
CA GLN A 55 6.10 6.59 8.77
C GLN A 55 6.76 6.04 7.50
N HIS A 56 7.52 6.89 6.79
CA HIS A 56 8.23 6.50 5.58
C HIS A 56 9.23 5.36 5.83
N THR A 57 9.94 5.38 6.96
CA THR A 57 10.88 4.30 7.33
C THR A 57 10.17 2.97 7.50
N LEU A 58 8.99 2.98 8.13
CA LEU A 58 8.17 1.79 8.34
C LEU A 58 7.64 1.25 7.00
N GLU A 59 7.07 2.12 6.18
CA GLU A 59 6.53 1.75 4.86
C GLU A 59 7.61 1.18 3.93
N ARG A 60 8.80 1.77 3.91
CA ARG A 60 9.93 1.27 3.11
C ARG A 60 10.39 -0.14 3.51
N ARG A 61 10.12 -0.55 4.74
CA ARG A 61 10.42 -1.89 5.26
C ARG A 61 9.23 -2.85 5.15
N GLY A 62 8.16 -2.45 4.47
CA GLY A 62 6.99 -3.27 4.20
C GLY A 62 5.93 -3.27 5.30
N TYR A 63 5.99 -2.33 6.24
CA TYR A 63 4.93 -2.15 7.23
C TYR A 63 3.84 -1.23 6.67
N THR A 64 2.59 -1.67 6.77
CA THR A 64 1.43 -0.82 6.43
C THR A 64 0.89 -0.20 7.71
N ILE A 65 0.76 1.12 7.71
CA ILE A 65 0.12 1.86 8.80
C ILE A 65 -1.34 2.07 8.40
N THR A 66 -2.27 1.54 9.19
CA THR A 66 -3.71 1.66 8.97
C THR A 66 -4.38 2.19 10.21
N HIS A 67 -5.28 3.16 10.08
CA HIS A 67 -6.18 3.55 11.15
C HIS A 67 -7.43 2.65 11.15
N LYS A 68 -8.03 2.44 12.32
CA LYS A 68 -9.26 1.63 12.43
C LYS A 68 -10.43 2.22 11.64
N ASP A 69 -10.48 3.55 11.60
CA ASP A 69 -11.52 4.31 10.90
C ASP A 69 -11.10 4.71 9.49
N ASP A 70 -9.88 4.38 9.05
CA ASP A 70 -9.58 4.47 7.63
C ASP A 70 -10.53 3.52 6.91
N PRO A 71 -11.17 3.94 5.80
CA PRO A 71 -11.90 3.01 4.98
C PRO A 71 -10.90 1.90 4.65
N LYS A 72 -11.13 0.70 5.19
CA LYS A 72 -10.30 -0.46 4.88
C LYS A 72 -10.10 -0.42 3.38
N ALA A 73 -8.84 -0.38 2.91
CA ALA A 73 -8.55 -0.54 1.49
C ALA A 73 -9.33 -1.77 1.10
N ALA A 74 -10.41 -1.57 0.33
CA ALA A 74 -11.54 -2.48 0.31
C ALA A 74 -10.97 -3.89 0.30
N ASP A 75 -11.19 -4.63 1.41
CA ASP A 75 -11.03 -6.07 1.35
C ASP A 75 -11.64 -6.44 -0.01
N ALA A 76 -10.95 -7.23 -0.81
CA ALA A 76 -11.43 -7.63 -2.13
C ALA A 76 -12.77 -8.41 -2.07
N ASP A 77 -13.53 -8.28 -0.98
CA ASP A 77 -14.94 -8.58 -0.71
C ASP A 77 -15.93 -7.97 -1.73
N GLY A 78 -15.47 -7.15 -2.67
CA GLY A 78 -16.27 -6.72 -3.82
C GLY A 78 -15.94 -7.42 -5.13
N TYR A 79 -14.74 -7.98 -5.27
CA TYR A 79 -14.24 -8.47 -6.55
C TYR A 79 -14.31 -9.99 -6.61
N LYS A 80 -15.34 -10.49 -7.29
CA LYS A 80 -15.45 -11.93 -7.61
C LYS A 80 -14.56 -12.23 -8.81
N ILE A 81 -13.74 -13.27 -8.74
CA ILE A 81 -12.98 -13.72 -9.91
C ILE A 81 -13.85 -14.73 -10.66
N ALA A 82 -14.22 -14.41 -11.89
CA ALA A 82 -14.88 -15.34 -12.80
C ALA A 82 -13.83 -16.14 -13.57
N HIS A 83 -13.87 -17.46 -13.46
CA HIS A 83 -13.01 -18.35 -14.24
C HIS A 83 -13.80 -18.87 -15.45
N LEU A 84 -13.30 -18.60 -16.65
CA LEU A 84 -13.81 -19.18 -17.89
C LEU A 84 -13.10 -20.50 -18.13
N HIS A 85 -13.86 -21.59 -18.28
CA HIS A 85 -13.34 -22.93 -18.56
C HIS A 85 -13.72 -23.36 -19.98
N CYS A 86 -12.86 -24.16 -20.61
CA CYS A 86 -13.20 -24.79 -21.86
C CYS A 86 -14.23 -25.90 -21.61
N GLN A 87 -15.38 -25.84 -22.28
CA GLN A 87 -16.43 -26.85 -22.12
C GLN A 87 -15.97 -28.26 -22.51
N HIS A 88 -15.06 -28.38 -23.49
CA HIS A 88 -14.64 -29.68 -24.01
C HIS A 88 -13.61 -30.39 -23.12
N CYS A 89 -12.68 -29.63 -22.54
CA CYS A 89 -11.52 -30.18 -21.84
C CYS A 89 -11.42 -29.75 -20.37
N GLY A 90 -12.37 -28.95 -19.86
CA GLY A 90 -12.47 -28.51 -18.46
C GLY A 90 -11.37 -27.55 -17.97
N LYS A 91 -10.30 -27.37 -18.75
CA LYS A 91 -9.16 -26.51 -18.43
C LYS A 91 -9.54 -25.03 -18.47
N ARG A 92 -8.92 -24.24 -17.59
CA ARG A 92 -9.16 -22.79 -17.45
C ARG A 92 -8.59 -22.04 -18.66
N LEU A 93 -9.45 -21.29 -19.34
CA LEU A 93 -9.09 -20.43 -20.47
C LEU A 93 -8.69 -19.02 -20.02
N LEU A 94 -9.43 -18.44 -19.07
CA LEU A 94 -9.20 -17.07 -18.62
C LEU A 94 -9.74 -16.86 -17.21
N SER A 95 -9.14 -15.93 -16.46
CA SER A 95 -9.70 -15.43 -15.20
C SER A 95 -9.97 -13.95 -15.35
N LEU A 96 -11.18 -13.52 -14.98
CA LEU A 96 -11.65 -12.15 -15.10
C LEU A 96 -12.04 -11.64 -13.72
N THR A 97 -11.64 -10.43 -13.40
CA THR A 97 -12.08 -9.77 -12.17
C THR A 97 -13.44 -9.11 -12.44
N VAL A 98 -14.42 -9.43 -11.60
CA VAL A 98 -15.81 -8.97 -11.70
C VAL A 98 -16.13 -8.15 -10.45
N ASN A 99 -16.74 -6.98 -10.64
CA ASN A 99 -17.16 -6.09 -9.57
C ASN A 99 -18.38 -6.66 -8.82
N HIS A 100 -18.76 -6.00 -7.72
CA HIS A 100 -19.88 -6.40 -6.87
C HIS A 100 -21.22 -6.49 -7.64
N ASP A 101 -21.40 -5.62 -8.64
CA ASP A 101 -22.57 -5.58 -9.53
C ASP A 101 -22.56 -6.64 -10.65
N MET A 102 -21.68 -7.64 -10.57
CA MET A 102 -21.48 -8.68 -11.61
C MET A 102 -21.03 -8.11 -12.97
N LEU A 103 -20.40 -6.93 -12.96
CA LEU A 103 -19.84 -6.30 -14.16
C LEU A 103 -18.34 -6.53 -14.25
N ALA A 104 -17.86 -6.94 -15.42
CA ALA A 104 -16.43 -7.07 -15.72
C ALA A 104 -16.02 -5.97 -16.70
N HIS A 105 -15.06 -5.14 -16.31
CA HIS A 105 -14.49 -4.12 -17.20
C HIS A 105 -13.25 -4.67 -17.89
N LEU A 106 -13.34 -4.84 -19.21
CA LEU A 106 -12.28 -5.42 -20.03
C LEU A 106 -11.62 -4.32 -20.88
N PRO A 107 -10.29 -4.17 -20.86
CA PRO A 107 -9.62 -3.33 -21.84
C PRO A 107 -9.78 -3.93 -23.24
N GLN A 108 -9.73 -3.09 -24.27
CA GLN A 108 -9.96 -3.50 -25.68
C GLN A 108 -9.07 -4.66 -26.14
N LEU A 109 -7.85 -4.77 -25.59
CA LEU A 109 -6.92 -5.87 -25.83
C LEU A 109 -7.41 -7.22 -25.24
N ALA A 110 -8.03 -7.19 -24.06
CA ALA A 110 -8.58 -8.38 -23.43
C ALA A 110 -9.82 -8.89 -24.18
N ILE A 111 -10.65 -7.98 -24.72
CA ILE A 111 -11.80 -8.33 -25.56
C ILE A 111 -11.34 -9.09 -26.80
N ARG A 112 -10.30 -8.60 -27.49
CA ARG A 112 -9.72 -9.31 -28.66
C ARG A 112 -9.20 -10.71 -28.30
N SER A 113 -8.63 -10.85 -27.11
CA SER A 113 -8.10 -12.14 -26.63
C SER A 113 -9.21 -13.17 -26.40
N ILE A 114 -10.41 -12.73 -26.01
CA ILE A 114 -11.59 -13.60 -25.81
C ILE A 114 -12.25 -13.95 -27.15
N THR A 115 -12.34 -13.00 -28.09
CA THR A 115 -13.00 -13.22 -29.39
C THR A 115 -12.15 -13.99 -30.40
N GLN A 116 -10.85 -14.12 -30.15
CA GLN A 116 -9.92 -14.89 -30.99
C GLN A 116 -9.66 -16.30 -30.47
N ILE A 117 -10.36 -16.77 -29.43
CA ILE A 117 -10.26 -18.16 -28.98
C ILE A 117 -10.72 -19.05 -30.14
N LYS A 118 -9.78 -19.83 -30.70
CA LYS A 118 -10.07 -20.79 -31.77
C LYS A 118 -11.19 -21.74 -31.32
N PRO A 119 -12.10 -22.16 -32.22
CA PRO A 119 -13.20 -23.08 -31.87
C PRO A 119 -12.73 -24.47 -31.43
N GLU A 120 -11.45 -24.80 -31.62
CA GLU A 120 -10.84 -26.04 -31.14
C GLU A 120 -10.26 -25.83 -29.72
N CYS A 121 -10.40 -26.81 -28.81
CA CYS A 121 -9.80 -26.71 -27.46
C CYS A 121 -8.29 -26.41 -27.61
N PRO A 122 -7.80 -25.27 -27.10
CA PRO A 122 -6.41 -24.83 -27.30
C PRO A 122 -5.39 -25.64 -26.47
N HIS A 123 -5.86 -26.67 -25.75
CA HIS A 123 -5.06 -27.49 -24.84
C HIS A 123 -4.76 -28.89 -25.39
N LYS A 124 -4.79 -29.06 -26.72
CA LYS A 124 -4.25 -30.24 -27.39
C LYS A 124 -2.72 -30.20 -27.37
#